data_AF-A0A3C2CNY9-F1
#
_entry.id   AF-A0A3C2CNY9-F1
#
_cell.length_a   1.000
_cell.length_b   1.000
_cell.length_c   1.000
_cell.angle_alpha   90.00
_cell.angle_beta   90.00
_cell.angle_gamma   90.00
#
_symmetry.space_group_name_H-M   'P 1'
#
loop_
_entity.id
_entity.type
_entity.pdbx_description
1 polymer ?
#
loop_
_entity_poly.entity_id
_entity_poly.type
_entity_poly.pdbx_seq_one_letter_code
_entity_poly.pdbx_strand_id
1 'polypeptide(L)'
;LRGTRSWLAYLLTGNEPKEELKAKQLEKVIYFAANLVVTVDAERRHEDLPELEKELSEERNAIEEERDRELDRRKEDLEGELVEMENEGLKDADLKARQKAAEKDMQFIREQYEQELDVLDRAWEEFKGLFPRQIIEDELLWRELEDRWGEYFEGGMGADALSQLIDRIDFDEEEITLRGMIDPPKDQKPLSTQRRQKAIKRLKIVASFNRRDEHGRRVNQPGAMILDAVPVIPPDLRPMVQLDGGRFATSDLNDLYRRVINRNNRLKRLLDLGAPRIIVNNEKRMLQEAVDALFDNGRRGRPVTGPGNRPLKSLSDMLKGKQGRFRQNLLGKRVDYSGRSVIVAGPTLKFHQCGLPKLMALELFKPFVMKRLVDGELAQNIKSAKRMVERRKPQVWDVLEEVIQEHPVMLNRAPTLHRLGIQAFEPVLVEGKAIRIHPLVCTAFNADFDGDQMAVHLPLSAEAQAEARVLMLSANNVLSPAHGRPLVTPTQDMIIGGFYMTSEVEGAAGEGRTFRRIHEIEQALDSRSLHLHALIEFRSDSYPDLALESENGDGLVWEKTTAGRVLFNEALPAGFGYVNYQVDKKAMGSIVDDLARHYPKKVVSNSL
;
A
#
# COMPACT_ATOMS: atom_id res chain seq x y z
N LEU A 1 3.24 2.46 -20.45
CA LEU A 1 3.38 3.91 -20.76
C LEU A 1 3.66 4.80 -19.53
N ARG A 2 2.77 4.88 -18.51
CA ARG A 2 2.84 5.92 -17.46
C ARG A 2 3.52 5.52 -16.15
N GLY A 3 4.38 4.50 -16.15
CA GLY A 3 5.22 4.19 -14.99
C GLY A 3 6.14 5.37 -14.67
N THR A 4 6.69 5.44 -13.46
CA THR A 4 7.76 6.42 -13.10
C THR A 4 8.92 6.38 -14.09
N ARG A 5 9.10 5.23 -14.76
CA ARG A 5 9.86 5.06 -15.99
C ARG A 5 8.93 4.39 -17.02
N SER A 6 8.80 4.97 -18.20
CA SER A 6 8.04 4.35 -19.29
C SER A 6 8.87 3.22 -19.90
N TRP A 7 8.49 1.97 -19.63
CA TRP A 7 9.16 0.80 -20.23
C TRP A 7 9.08 0.82 -21.75
N LEU A 8 7.93 1.22 -22.28
CA LEU A 8 7.70 1.33 -23.73
C LEU A 8 8.58 2.41 -24.38
N ALA A 9 8.80 3.54 -23.71
CA ALA A 9 9.72 4.56 -24.24
C ALA A 9 11.17 4.07 -24.28
N TYR A 10 11.63 3.43 -23.20
CA TYR A 10 12.98 2.86 -23.18
C TYR A 10 13.15 1.72 -24.17
N LEU A 11 12.12 0.92 -24.41
CA LEU A 11 12.18 -0.18 -25.36
C LEU A 11 12.27 0.33 -26.80
N LEU A 12 11.44 1.31 -27.16
CA LEU A 12 11.30 1.78 -28.55
C LEU A 12 12.32 2.85 -28.96
N THR A 13 12.98 3.50 -27.99
CA THR A 13 14.05 4.46 -28.28
C THR A 13 15.11 3.80 -29.14
N GLY A 14 15.53 4.44 -30.23
CA GLY A 14 16.59 3.93 -31.10
C GLY A 14 17.99 4.06 -30.50
N ASN A 15 19.00 3.73 -31.29
CA ASN A 15 20.41 3.78 -30.90
C ASN A 15 21.01 5.15 -31.17
N GLU A 16 20.45 5.89 -32.11
CA GLU A 16 20.91 7.22 -32.46
C GLU A 16 20.20 8.31 -31.65
N PRO A 17 20.86 9.46 -31.39
CA PRO A 17 20.23 10.56 -30.65
C PRO A 17 18.95 11.11 -31.29
N LYS A 18 18.83 11.06 -32.63
CA LYS A 18 17.64 11.51 -33.36
C LYS A 18 16.44 10.59 -33.18
N GLU A 19 16.68 9.32 -32.87
CA GLU A 19 15.65 8.29 -32.63
C GLU A 19 15.20 8.22 -31.15
N GLU A 20 15.54 9.22 -30.33
CA GLU A 20 15.18 9.23 -28.91
C GLU A 20 13.68 9.52 -28.71
N LEU A 21 12.94 8.50 -28.27
CA LEU A 21 11.51 8.61 -28.00
C LEU A 21 11.22 9.00 -26.54
N LYS A 22 10.64 10.18 -26.34
CA LYS A 22 10.19 10.60 -24.99
C LYS A 22 8.78 10.07 -24.71
N ALA A 23 8.52 9.77 -23.44
CA ALA A 23 7.21 9.28 -23.00
C ALA A 23 6.04 10.23 -23.35
N LYS A 24 6.28 11.56 -23.34
CA LYS A 24 5.28 12.55 -23.75
C LYS A 24 4.95 12.50 -25.25
N GLN A 25 5.94 12.19 -26.09
CA GLN A 25 5.73 12.08 -27.54
C GLN A 25 4.96 10.79 -27.86
N LEU A 26 5.33 9.68 -27.22
CA LEU A 26 4.58 8.42 -27.31
C LEU A 26 3.14 8.55 -26.81
N GLU A 27 2.90 9.41 -25.82
CA GLU A 27 1.53 9.74 -25.42
C GLU A 27 0.74 10.35 -26.58
N LYS A 28 1.30 11.31 -27.33
CA LYS A 28 0.62 11.90 -28.49
C LYS A 28 0.25 10.84 -29.53
N VAL A 29 1.17 9.92 -29.84
CA VAL A 29 0.92 8.83 -30.79
C VAL A 29 -0.22 7.91 -30.32
N ILE A 30 -0.15 7.40 -29.09
CA ILE A 30 -1.14 6.45 -28.53
C ILE A 30 -2.55 7.02 -28.50
N TYR A 31 -2.69 8.32 -28.23
CA TYR A 31 -3.98 9.00 -28.16
C TYR A 31 -4.35 9.73 -29.46
N PHE A 32 -3.81 9.30 -30.61
CA PHE A 32 -4.20 9.75 -31.95
C PHE A 32 -4.05 11.27 -32.14
N ALA A 33 -2.98 11.86 -31.60
CA ALA A 33 -2.65 13.27 -31.76
C ALA A 33 -1.40 13.50 -32.63
N ALA A 34 -0.68 12.45 -33.00
CA ALA A 34 0.49 12.51 -33.88
C ALA A 34 0.69 11.15 -34.59
N ASN A 35 1.30 11.19 -35.76
CA ASN A 35 1.71 10.01 -36.52
C ASN A 35 3.14 9.59 -36.15
N LEU A 36 3.40 8.29 -36.18
CA LEU A 36 4.71 7.70 -35.96
C LEU A 36 5.14 6.99 -37.25
N VAL A 37 6.33 7.33 -37.73
CA VAL A 37 7.00 6.61 -38.82
C VAL A 37 7.56 5.31 -38.25
N VAL A 38 7.12 4.18 -38.78
CA VAL A 38 7.55 2.83 -38.36
C VAL A 38 8.80 2.43 -39.13
N THR A 39 8.78 2.58 -40.46
CA THR A 39 9.94 2.30 -41.33
C THR A 39 10.02 3.29 -42.47
N VAL A 40 11.24 3.43 -43.00
CA VAL A 40 11.54 4.20 -44.20
C VAL A 40 12.44 3.33 -45.06
N ASP A 41 12.07 3.14 -46.32
CA ASP A 41 12.93 2.51 -47.32
C ASP A 41 13.96 3.53 -47.81
N ALA A 42 15.11 3.55 -47.13
CA ALA A 42 16.17 4.50 -47.42
C ALA A 42 16.88 4.22 -48.74
N GLU A 43 16.90 2.96 -49.19
CA GLU A 43 17.56 2.56 -50.44
C GLU A 43 16.74 3.04 -51.63
N ARG A 44 15.45 2.66 -51.67
CA ARG A 44 14.54 3.09 -52.74
C ARG A 44 14.39 4.61 -52.80
N ARG A 45 14.30 5.27 -51.63
CA ARG A 45 14.27 6.74 -51.57
C ARG A 45 15.53 7.37 -52.13
N HIS A 46 16.71 6.77 -51.95
CA HIS A 46 17.96 7.34 -52.45
C HIS A 46 18.09 7.18 -53.97
N GLU A 47 17.65 6.05 -54.51
CA GLU A 47 17.64 5.78 -55.95
C GLU A 47 16.68 6.72 -56.69
N ASP A 48 15.46 6.89 -56.18
CA ASP A 48 14.41 7.68 -56.83
C ASP A 48 14.50 9.19 -56.50
N LEU A 49 15.40 9.60 -55.58
CA LEU A 49 15.53 10.99 -55.11
C LEU A 49 15.69 12.03 -56.24
N PRO A 50 16.54 11.79 -57.26
CA PRO A 50 16.75 12.77 -58.33
C PRO A 50 15.51 12.95 -59.22
N GLU A 51 14.73 11.89 -59.42
CA GLU A 51 13.49 11.92 -60.21
C GLU A 51 12.40 12.66 -59.44
N LEU A 52 12.22 12.32 -58.15
CA LEU A 52 11.28 13.01 -57.26
C LEU A 52 11.60 14.50 -57.09
N GLU A 53 12.89 14.87 -57.02
CA GLU A 53 13.30 16.27 -56.95
C GLU A 53 12.95 17.04 -58.23
N LYS A 54 13.06 16.37 -59.38
CA LYS A 54 12.69 16.94 -60.66
C LYS A 54 11.18 17.14 -60.76
N GLU A 55 10.38 16.13 -60.42
CA GLU A 55 8.91 16.23 -60.40
C GLU A 55 8.44 17.37 -59.49
N LEU A 56 9.00 17.48 -58.29
CA LEU A 56 8.68 18.55 -57.36
C LEU A 56 9.06 19.93 -57.91
N SER A 57 10.20 20.04 -58.61
CA SER A 57 10.61 21.30 -59.24
C SER A 57 9.69 21.72 -60.40
N GLU A 58 9.17 20.76 -61.16
CA GLU A 58 8.21 20.99 -62.23
C GLU A 58 6.85 21.45 -61.66
N GLU A 59 6.38 20.81 -60.59
CA GLU A 59 5.16 21.22 -59.87
C GLU A 59 5.30 22.62 -59.26
N ARG A 60 6.44 22.90 -58.61
CA ARG A 60 6.75 24.22 -58.04
C ARG A 60 6.69 25.32 -59.11
N ASN A 61 7.30 25.08 -60.27
CA ASN A 61 7.26 26.03 -61.38
C ASN A 61 5.84 26.22 -61.92
N ALA A 62 5.04 25.14 -62.00
CA ALA A 62 3.65 25.23 -62.45
C ALA A 62 2.79 26.10 -61.50
N ILE A 63 2.98 25.97 -60.19
CA ILE A 63 2.31 26.79 -59.18
C ILE A 63 2.74 28.27 -59.30
N GLU A 64 4.04 28.52 -59.48
CA GLU A 64 4.55 29.89 -59.68
C GLU A 64 4.00 30.54 -60.96
N GLU A 65 3.93 29.78 -62.07
CA GLU A 65 3.33 30.25 -63.32
C GLU A 65 1.82 30.51 -63.21
N GLU A 66 1.10 29.67 -62.47
CA GLU A 66 -0.34 29.85 -62.25
C GLU A 66 -0.64 31.06 -61.36
N ARG A 67 0.17 31.27 -60.30
CA ARG A 67 0.14 32.49 -59.49
C ARG A 67 0.36 33.73 -60.36
N ASP A 68 1.37 33.73 -61.21
CA ASP A 68 1.71 34.88 -62.05
C ASP A 68 0.59 35.17 -63.08
N ARG A 69 0.02 34.12 -63.69
CA ARG A 69 -1.15 34.23 -64.58
C ARG A 69 -2.37 34.83 -63.88
N GLU A 70 -2.66 34.42 -62.66
CA GLU A 70 -3.83 34.90 -61.92
C GLU A 70 -3.65 36.34 -61.42
N LEU A 71 -2.41 36.71 -61.04
CA LEU A 71 -2.07 38.10 -60.71
C LEU A 71 -2.16 39.01 -61.95
N ASP A 72 -1.67 38.56 -63.10
CA ASP A 72 -1.75 39.31 -64.35
C ASP A 72 -3.21 39.53 -64.78
N ARG A 73 -4.06 38.49 -64.72
CA ARG A 73 -5.51 38.64 -64.97
C ARG A 73 -6.15 39.64 -64.02
N ARG A 74 -5.87 39.54 -62.73
CA ARG A 74 -6.47 40.46 -61.75
C ARG A 74 -6.01 41.91 -61.97
N LYS A 75 -4.79 42.09 -62.47
CA LYS A 75 -4.24 43.38 -62.83
C LYS A 75 -4.89 43.94 -64.11
N GLU A 76 -5.11 43.11 -65.13
CA GLU A 76 -5.86 43.47 -66.33
C GLU A 76 -7.31 43.86 -66.00
N ASP A 77 -7.99 43.11 -65.12
CA ASP A 77 -9.33 43.45 -64.63
C ASP A 77 -9.33 44.80 -63.90
N LEU A 78 -8.33 45.06 -63.06
CA LEU A 78 -8.19 46.33 -62.36
C LEU A 78 -8.01 47.50 -63.36
N GLU A 79 -7.17 47.32 -64.38
CA GLU A 79 -6.97 48.33 -65.43
C GLU A 79 -8.28 48.59 -66.20
N GLY A 80 -9.04 47.53 -66.54
CA GLY A 80 -10.36 47.64 -67.17
C GLY A 80 -11.39 48.38 -66.31
N GLU A 81 -11.51 47.98 -65.04
CA GLU A 81 -12.43 48.61 -64.09
C GLU A 81 -12.08 50.09 -63.81
N LEU A 82 -10.80 50.45 -63.78
CA LEU A 82 -10.37 51.84 -63.62
C LEU A 82 -10.73 52.71 -64.82
N VAL A 83 -10.58 52.17 -66.04
CA VAL A 83 -10.99 52.86 -67.27
C VAL A 83 -12.50 53.07 -67.32
N GLU A 84 -13.30 52.09 -66.88
CA GLU A 84 -14.75 52.23 -66.78
C GLU A 84 -15.15 53.29 -65.73
N MET A 85 -14.52 53.27 -64.55
CA MET A 85 -14.81 54.25 -63.50
C MET A 85 -14.38 55.68 -63.85
N GLU A 86 -13.31 55.84 -64.63
CA GLU A 86 -12.89 57.13 -65.20
C GLU A 86 -13.90 57.63 -66.25
N ASN A 87 -14.41 56.74 -67.11
CA ASN A 87 -15.43 57.08 -68.11
C ASN A 87 -16.80 57.46 -67.48
N GLU A 88 -17.12 56.90 -66.31
CA GLU A 88 -18.35 57.22 -65.55
C GLU A 88 -18.25 58.52 -64.71
N GLY A 89 -17.06 59.14 -64.63
CA GLY A 89 -16.86 60.44 -63.96
C GLY A 89 -16.92 60.38 -62.42
N LEU A 90 -16.56 59.23 -61.84
CA LEU A 90 -16.51 59.02 -60.39
C LEU A 90 -15.38 59.86 -59.72
N LYS A 91 -15.50 60.10 -58.41
CA LYS A 91 -14.52 60.92 -57.67
C LYS A 91 -13.20 60.17 -57.47
N ASP A 92 -12.08 60.90 -57.46
CA ASP A 92 -10.73 60.38 -57.15
C ASP A 92 -10.64 59.53 -55.87
N ALA A 93 -11.51 59.79 -54.89
CA ALA A 93 -11.59 59.02 -53.65
C ALA A 93 -12.08 57.58 -53.88
N ASP A 94 -13.01 57.39 -54.82
CA ASP A 94 -13.62 56.09 -55.15
C ASP A 94 -12.65 55.26 -56.02
N LEU A 95 -11.93 55.90 -56.94
CA LEU A 95 -10.83 55.29 -57.72
C LEU A 95 -9.72 54.75 -56.80
N LYS A 96 -9.26 55.56 -55.84
CA LYS A 96 -8.24 55.13 -54.85
C LYS A 96 -8.75 54.02 -53.93
N ALA A 97 -10.03 54.05 -53.55
CA ALA A 97 -10.62 52.99 -52.74
C ALA A 97 -10.65 51.65 -53.50
N ARG A 98 -10.95 51.69 -54.81
CA ARG A 98 -10.96 50.49 -55.66
C ARG A 98 -9.55 49.93 -55.92
N GLN A 99 -8.57 50.80 -56.17
CA GLN A 99 -7.16 50.40 -56.26
C GLN A 99 -6.70 49.69 -54.99
N LYS A 100 -6.99 50.26 -53.81
CA LYS A 100 -6.63 49.66 -52.52
C LYS A 100 -7.35 48.33 -52.26
N ALA A 101 -8.56 48.14 -52.79
CA ALA A 101 -9.27 46.88 -52.69
C ALA A 101 -8.63 45.81 -53.59
N ALA A 102 -8.29 46.15 -54.84
CA ALA A 102 -7.61 45.23 -55.75
C ALA A 102 -6.18 44.90 -55.31
N GLU A 103 -5.45 45.84 -54.71
CA GLU A 103 -4.15 45.57 -54.07
C GLU A 103 -4.28 44.55 -52.95
N LYS A 104 -5.33 44.63 -52.13
CA LYS A 104 -5.63 43.62 -51.11
C LYS A 104 -5.99 42.26 -51.72
N ASP A 105 -6.75 42.24 -52.80
CA ASP A 105 -7.10 40.99 -53.49
C ASP A 105 -5.84 40.33 -54.09
N MET A 106 -4.97 41.10 -54.76
CA MET A 106 -3.68 40.62 -55.26
C MET A 106 -2.77 40.14 -54.15
N GLN A 107 -2.76 40.82 -52.99
CA GLN A 107 -2.03 40.37 -51.81
C GLN A 107 -2.59 39.03 -51.29
N PHE A 108 -3.91 38.88 -51.22
CA PHE A 108 -4.54 37.63 -50.79
C PHE A 108 -4.20 36.47 -51.74
N ILE A 109 -4.23 36.70 -53.05
CA ILE A 109 -3.84 35.70 -54.07
C ILE A 109 -2.38 35.28 -53.86
N ARG A 110 -1.45 36.24 -53.67
CA ARG A 110 -0.05 35.91 -53.36
C ARG A 110 0.09 35.09 -52.09
N GLU A 111 -0.58 35.50 -51.01
CA GLU A 111 -0.53 34.79 -49.74
C GLU A 111 -1.08 33.36 -49.84
N GLN A 112 -2.09 33.10 -50.68
CA GLN A 112 -2.61 31.75 -50.90
C GLN A 112 -1.59 30.84 -51.60
N TYR A 113 -1.00 31.29 -52.71
CA TYR A 113 0.00 30.49 -53.44
C TYR A 113 1.32 30.37 -52.67
N GLU A 114 1.73 31.38 -51.90
CA GLU A 114 2.88 31.28 -51.00
C GLU A 114 2.65 30.24 -49.90
N GLN A 115 1.43 30.14 -49.35
CA GLN A 115 1.08 29.08 -48.40
C GLN A 115 1.14 27.69 -49.02
N GLU A 116 0.67 27.55 -50.26
CA GLU A 116 0.72 26.27 -50.98
C GLU A 116 2.18 25.83 -51.25
N LEU A 117 3.03 26.76 -51.69
CA LEU A 117 4.45 26.54 -51.87
C LEU A 117 5.16 26.21 -50.54
N ASP A 118 4.84 26.91 -49.44
CA ASP A 118 5.39 26.60 -48.11
C ASP A 118 5.04 25.19 -47.64
N VAL A 119 3.80 24.74 -47.86
CA VAL A 119 3.39 23.37 -47.52
C VAL A 119 4.18 22.34 -48.33
N LEU A 120 4.35 22.58 -49.63
CA LEU A 120 5.08 21.69 -50.54
C LEU A 120 6.58 21.62 -50.18
N ASP A 121 7.21 22.77 -49.94
CA ASP A 121 8.61 22.84 -49.51
C ASP A 121 8.82 22.14 -48.16
N ARG A 122 7.92 22.37 -47.19
CA ARG A 122 7.95 21.69 -45.89
C ARG A 122 7.75 20.19 -46.00
N ALA A 123 6.83 19.73 -46.84
CA ALA A 123 6.61 18.31 -47.10
C ALA A 123 7.86 17.65 -47.69
N TRP A 124 8.52 18.32 -48.63
CA TRP A 124 9.74 17.83 -49.24
C TRP A 124 10.92 17.78 -48.26
N GLU A 125 11.12 18.83 -47.46
CA GLU A 125 12.16 18.85 -46.43
C GLU A 125 11.94 17.71 -45.41
N GLU A 126 10.70 17.50 -44.98
CA GLU A 126 10.37 16.45 -44.02
C GLU A 126 10.55 15.05 -44.63
N PHE A 127 10.22 14.86 -45.92
CA PHE A 127 10.44 13.59 -46.64
C PHE A 127 11.94 13.27 -46.81
N LYS A 128 12.75 14.24 -47.20
CA LYS A 128 14.22 14.11 -47.27
C LYS A 128 14.80 13.75 -45.90
N GLY A 129 14.30 14.38 -44.85
CA GLY A 129 14.71 14.18 -43.47
C GLY A 129 14.14 12.92 -42.81
N LEU A 130 13.23 12.18 -43.45
CA LEU A 130 12.44 11.14 -42.81
C LEU A 130 13.30 9.99 -42.26
N PHE A 131 13.07 9.61 -41.00
CA PHE A 131 13.73 8.46 -40.37
C PHE A 131 12.76 7.63 -39.50
N PRO A 132 13.04 6.34 -39.27
CA PRO A 132 12.23 5.50 -38.39
C PRO A 132 12.10 6.09 -36.99
N ARG A 133 10.94 5.94 -36.33
CA ARG A 133 10.62 6.48 -34.99
C ARG A 133 10.47 8.01 -34.95
N GLN A 134 10.48 8.70 -36.08
CA GLN A 134 10.10 10.11 -36.16
C GLN A 134 8.60 10.29 -35.90
N ILE A 135 8.25 11.36 -35.19
CA ILE A 135 6.87 11.68 -34.84
C ILE A 135 6.49 12.98 -35.52
N ILE A 136 5.43 12.92 -36.33
CA ILE A 136 4.90 14.05 -37.09
C ILE A 136 3.55 14.43 -36.48
N GLU A 137 3.46 15.64 -35.93
CA GLU A 137 2.26 16.13 -35.22
C GLU A 137 1.24 16.78 -36.17
N ASP A 138 1.71 17.27 -37.32
CA ASP A 138 0.89 17.95 -38.32
C ASP A 138 0.16 16.91 -39.21
N GLU A 139 -1.17 16.87 -39.10
CA GLU A 139 -2.01 15.92 -39.84
C GLU A 139 -2.08 16.24 -41.34
N LEU A 140 -2.03 17.52 -41.71
CA LEU A 140 -2.00 17.94 -43.12
C LEU A 140 -0.69 17.50 -43.76
N LEU A 141 0.43 17.78 -43.09
CA LEU A 141 1.75 17.35 -43.55
C LEU A 141 1.84 15.83 -43.70
N TRP A 142 1.34 15.06 -42.72
CA TRP A 142 1.33 13.60 -42.82
C TRP A 142 0.52 13.10 -44.01
N ARG A 143 -0.63 13.73 -44.27
CA ARG A 143 -1.48 13.36 -45.39
C ARG A 143 -0.81 13.64 -46.73
N GLU A 144 -0.17 14.79 -46.90
CA GLU A 144 0.62 15.10 -48.10
C GLU A 144 1.76 14.10 -48.28
N LEU A 145 2.46 13.73 -47.20
CA LEU A 145 3.50 12.69 -47.24
C LEU A 145 2.93 11.32 -47.65
N GLU A 146 1.78 10.91 -47.10
CA GLU A 146 1.12 9.62 -47.41
C GLU A 146 0.58 9.59 -48.85
N ASP A 147 -0.03 10.69 -49.31
CA ASP A 147 -0.63 10.80 -50.65
C ASP A 147 0.45 10.85 -51.75
N ARG A 148 1.60 11.51 -51.51
CA ARG A 148 2.71 11.66 -52.49
C ARG A 148 3.73 10.53 -52.42
N TRP A 149 4.18 10.16 -51.22
CA TRP A 149 5.33 9.28 -50.99
C TRP A 149 5.02 8.09 -50.07
N GLY A 150 3.75 7.71 -49.93
CA GLY A 150 3.32 6.60 -49.07
C GLY A 150 3.92 5.23 -49.42
N GLU A 151 4.54 5.07 -50.59
CA GLU A 151 5.26 3.84 -50.95
C GLU A 151 6.66 3.71 -50.32
N TYR A 152 7.26 4.82 -49.90
CA TYR A 152 8.65 4.87 -49.40
C TYR A 152 8.75 4.73 -47.88
N PHE A 153 7.64 4.88 -47.17
CA PHE A 153 7.62 4.77 -45.71
C PHE A 153 6.31 4.16 -45.24
N GLU A 154 6.35 3.55 -44.07
CA GLU A 154 5.17 3.05 -43.40
C GLU A 154 5.05 3.73 -42.05
N GLY A 155 3.83 4.08 -41.66
CA GLY A 155 3.56 4.59 -40.33
C GLY A 155 2.08 4.83 -40.08
N GLY A 156 1.78 5.36 -38.91
CA GLY A 156 0.41 5.67 -38.55
C GLY A 156 0.25 6.12 -37.12
N MET A 157 -1.00 6.08 -36.64
CA MET A 157 -1.38 6.55 -35.30
C MET A 157 -1.70 5.39 -34.35
N GLY A 158 -1.68 5.71 -33.06
CA GLY A 158 -2.23 4.85 -32.01
C GLY A 158 -1.31 3.73 -31.58
N ALA A 159 -1.91 2.75 -30.89
CA ALA A 159 -1.19 1.57 -30.40
C ALA A 159 -0.78 0.61 -31.52
N ASP A 160 -1.45 0.65 -32.68
CA ASP A 160 -1.18 -0.23 -33.83
C ASP A 160 0.21 0.05 -34.43
N ALA A 161 0.52 1.32 -34.69
CA ALA A 161 1.86 1.74 -35.14
C ALA A 161 2.97 1.32 -34.16
N LEU A 162 2.68 1.31 -32.84
CA LEU A 162 3.63 0.81 -31.84
C LEU A 162 3.78 -0.70 -31.89
N SER A 163 2.72 -1.45 -32.20
CA SER A 163 2.79 -2.91 -32.36
C SER A 163 3.70 -3.26 -33.53
N GLN A 164 3.46 -2.64 -34.68
CA GLN A 164 4.28 -2.83 -35.88
C GLN A 164 5.76 -2.51 -35.62
N LEU A 165 6.04 -1.43 -34.87
CA LEU A 165 7.39 -1.07 -34.48
C LEU A 165 8.01 -2.11 -33.52
N ILE A 166 7.25 -2.65 -32.55
CA ILE A 166 7.75 -3.69 -31.63
C ILE A 166 8.09 -4.98 -32.38
N ASP A 167 7.25 -5.38 -33.33
CA ASP A 167 7.39 -6.63 -34.08
C ASP A 167 8.62 -6.62 -35.00
N ARG A 168 9.07 -5.43 -35.42
CA ARG A 168 10.25 -5.24 -36.27
C ARG A 168 11.57 -5.11 -35.50
N ILE A 169 11.54 -5.00 -34.16
CA ILE A 169 12.78 -4.90 -33.37
C ILE A 169 13.46 -6.27 -33.27
N ASP A 170 14.70 -6.34 -33.76
CA ASP A 170 15.60 -7.45 -33.42
C ASP A 170 16.23 -7.22 -32.04
N PHE A 171 15.86 -8.05 -31.08
CA PHE A 171 16.33 -7.92 -29.69
C PHE A 171 17.74 -8.48 -29.49
N ASP A 172 18.18 -9.43 -30.33
CA ASP A 172 19.51 -10.01 -30.24
C ASP A 172 20.54 -9.00 -30.75
N GLU A 173 20.27 -8.37 -31.90
CA GLU A 173 21.11 -7.29 -32.45
C GLU A 173 21.14 -6.05 -31.56
N GLU A 174 19.98 -5.62 -31.05
CA GLU A 174 19.90 -4.47 -30.13
C GLU A 174 20.65 -4.73 -28.82
N GLU A 175 20.59 -5.95 -28.29
CA GLU A 175 21.33 -6.29 -27.08
C GLU A 175 22.86 -6.25 -27.31
N ILE A 176 23.33 -6.77 -28.44
CA ILE A 176 24.76 -6.73 -28.82
C ILE A 176 25.21 -5.27 -29.00
N THR A 177 24.43 -4.48 -29.73
CA THR A 177 24.73 -3.07 -30.02
C THR A 177 24.79 -2.25 -28.73
N LEU A 178 23.81 -2.41 -27.83
CA LEU A 178 23.78 -1.71 -26.54
C LEU A 178 24.95 -2.10 -25.63
N ARG A 179 25.35 -3.38 -25.61
CA ARG A 179 26.53 -3.82 -24.85
C ARG A 179 27.81 -3.20 -25.41
N GLY A 180 27.99 -3.21 -26.73
CA GLY A 180 29.13 -2.57 -27.40
C GLY A 180 29.19 -1.06 -27.18
N MET A 181 28.04 -0.38 -27.10
CA MET A 181 27.97 1.04 -26.76
C MET A 181 28.36 1.34 -25.31
N ILE A 182 28.00 0.47 -24.36
CA ILE A 182 28.26 0.67 -22.92
C ILE A 182 29.73 0.40 -22.58
N ASP A 183 30.33 -0.58 -23.25
CA ASP A 183 31.72 -0.98 -23.10
C ASP A 183 32.40 -1.09 -24.47
N PRO A 184 32.76 0.05 -25.09
CA PRO A 184 33.37 0.06 -26.41
C PRO A 184 34.80 -0.53 -26.37
N PRO A 185 35.26 -1.15 -27.47
CA PRO A 185 36.65 -1.58 -27.60
C PRO A 185 37.60 -0.38 -27.47
N LYS A 186 38.85 -0.66 -27.02
CA LYS A 186 39.84 0.34 -26.55
C LYS A 186 40.12 1.52 -27.49
N ASP A 187 39.80 1.40 -28.77
CA ASP A 187 40.07 2.41 -29.80
C ASP A 187 38.92 3.41 -30.03
N GLN A 188 37.76 3.24 -29.39
CA GLN A 188 36.61 4.15 -29.50
C GLN A 188 36.41 5.01 -28.24
N LYS A 189 35.97 6.26 -28.44
CA LYS A 189 35.67 7.18 -27.33
C LYS A 189 34.48 6.67 -26.52
N PRO A 190 34.59 6.62 -25.17
CA PRO A 190 33.47 6.22 -24.32
C PRO A 190 32.31 7.22 -24.44
N LEU A 191 31.09 6.71 -24.34
CA LEU A 191 29.88 7.54 -24.24
C LEU A 191 29.95 8.47 -23.02
N SER A 192 29.33 9.64 -23.13
CA SER A 192 29.14 10.53 -21.99
C SER A 192 28.40 9.83 -20.85
N THR A 193 28.71 10.19 -19.59
CA THR A 193 28.14 9.53 -18.39
C THR A 193 26.62 9.43 -18.43
N GLN A 194 25.94 10.49 -18.90
CA GLN A 194 24.49 10.52 -19.03
C GLN A 194 23.97 9.55 -20.10
N ARG A 195 24.62 9.49 -21.26
CA ARG A 195 24.25 8.55 -22.35
C ARG A 195 24.51 7.10 -21.93
N ARG A 196 25.64 6.84 -21.27
CA ARG A 196 25.96 5.51 -20.71
C ARG A 196 24.90 5.05 -19.70
N GLN A 197 24.46 5.92 -18.78
CA GLN A 197 23.38 5.57 -17.84
C GLN A 197 22.03 5.29 -18.54
N LYS A 198 21.70 6.01 -19.62
CA LYS A 198 20.49 5.74 -20.41
C LYS A 198 20.60 4.38 -21.12
N ALA A 199 21.74 4.10 -21.76
CA ALA A 199 22.00 2.83 -22.44
C ALA A 199 21.93 1.65 -21.46
N ILE A 200 22.53 1.74 -20.26
CA ILE A 200 22.42 0.71 -19.22
C ILE A 200 20.96 0.46 -18.82
N LYS A 201 20.16 1.51 -18.67
CA LYS A 201 18.73 1.39 -18.33
C LYS A 201 17.93 0.72 -19.45
N ARG A 202 18.23 1.05 -20.72
CA ARG A 202 17.62 0.44 -21.90
C ARG A 202 18.02 -1.03 -22.03
N LEU A 203 19.32 -1.33 -21.94
CA LEU A 203 19.84 -2.70 -21.94
C LEU A 203 19.17 -3.56 -20.88
N LYS A 204 18.96 -3.04 -19.67
CA LYS A 204 18.24 -3.78 -18.62
C LYS A 204 16.84 -4.22 -19.06
N ILE A 205 16.12 -3.39 -19.81
CA ILE A 205 14.77 -3.70 -20.30
C ILE A 205 14.85 -4.67 -21.48
N VAL A 206 15.68 -4.39 -22.48
CA VAL A 206 15.89 -5.24 -23.67
C VAL A 206 16.33 -6.64 -23.26
N ALA A 207 17.37 -6.76 -22.42
CA ALA A 207 17.86 -8.04 -21.91
C ALA A 207 16.85 -8.77 -21.02
N SER A 208 15.91 -8.06 -20.38
CA SER A 208 14.82 -8.71 -19.62
C SER A 208 13.78 -9.34 -20.54
N PHE A 209 13.48 -8.71 -21.68
CA PHE A 209 12.59 -9.25 -22.71
C PHE A 209 13.26 -10.30 -23.59
N ASN A 210 14.59 -10.22 -23.76
CA ASN A 210 15.34 -11.19 -24.55
C ASN A 210 15.62 -12.51 -23.80
N ARG A 211 15.18 -12.65 -22.54
CA ARG A 211 15.27 -13.92 -21.81
C ARG A 211 14.46 -15.00 -22.49
N ARG A 212 15.10 -16.13 -22.76
CA ARG A 212 14.50 -17.30 -23.41
C ARG A 212 14.16 -18.39 -22.39
N ASP A 213 13.09 -19.13 -22.64
CA ASP A 213 12.71 -20.34 -21.93
C ASP A 213 13.56 -21.53 -22.39
N GLU A 214 13.38 -22.70 -21.76
CA GLU A 214 14.05 -23.96 -22.12
C GLU A 214 13.80 -24.40 -23.57
N HIS A 215 12.77 -23.84 -24.22
CA HIS A 215 12.36 -24.15 -25.59
C HIS A 215 12.79 -23.06 -26.60
N GLY A 216 13.66 -22.13 -26.18
CA GLY A 216 14.22 -21.08 -27.03
C GLY A 216 13.27 -19.90 -27.33
N ARG A 217 12.06 -19.89 -26.78
CA ARG A 217 11.07 -18.82 -26.94
C ARG A 217 11.29 -17.74 -25.89
N ARG A 218 10.98 -16.48 -26.21
CA ARG A 218 11.04 -15.41 -25.22
C ARG A 218 10.01 -15.68 -24.11
N VAL A 219 10.45 -15.60 -22.86
CA VAL A 219 9.60 -15.82 -21.67
C VAL A 219 8.45 -14.80 -21.64
N ASN A 220 8.75 -13.55 -22.01
CA ASN A 220 7.77 -12.48 -22.12
C ASN A 220 7.87 -11.86 -23.52
N GLN A 221 6.77 -11.91 -24.27
CA GLN A 221 6.70 -11.21 -25.55
C GLN A 221 6.42 -9.72 -25.33
N PRO A 222 7.22 -8.80 -25.89
CA PRO A 222 7.04 -7.36 -25.75
C PRO A 222 5.71 -6.84 -26.31
N GLY A 223 5.19 -7.49 -27.36
CA GLY A 223 3.87 -7.19 -27.95
C GLY A 223 2.73 -7.29 -26.95
N ALA A 224 2.86 -8.10 -25.88
CA ALA A 224 1.85 -8.23 -24.82
C ALA A 224 1.61 -6.93 -24.01
N MET A 225 2.41 -5.88 -24.20
CA MET A 225 2.12 -4.54 -23.68
C MET A 225 0.95 -3.86 -24.41
N ILE A 226 0.62 -4.31 -25.61
CA ILE A 226 -0.51 -3.88 -26.43
C ILE A 226 -1.56 -4.99 -26.34
N LEU A 227 -2.80 -4.63 -26.02
CA LEU A 227 -3.83 -5.59 -25.64
C LEU A 227 -4.91 -5.66 -26.72
N ASP A 228 -4.95 -6.78 -27.44
CA ASP A 228 -6.06 -7.10 -28.35
C ASP A 228 -7.29 -7.60 -27.59
N ALA A 229 -7.07 -8.24 -26.44
CA ALA A 229 -8.12 -8.78 -25.58
C ALA A 229 -7.94 -8.30 -24.13
N VAL A 230 -9.02 -7.74 -23.56
CA VAL A 230 -9.04 -7.29 -22.15
C VAL A 230 -9.80 -8.32 -21.30
N PRO A 231 -9.17 -8.89 -20.25
CA PRO A 231 -9.84 -9.85 -19.38
C PRO A 231 -10.90 -9.19 -18.49
N VAL A 232 -12.00 -9.91 -18.28
CA VAL A 232 -13.10 -9.48 -17.40
C VAL A 232 -13.06 -10.26 -16.10
N ILE A 233 -12.96 -9.56 -14.97
CA ILE A 233 -12.94 -10.18 -13.64
C ILE A 233 -14.27 -10.90 -13.35
N PRO A 234 -14.26 -12.06 -12.66
CA PRO A 234 -15.47 -12.80 -12.30
C PRO A 234 -16.54 -11.93 -11.63
N PRO A 235 -17.84 -12.13 -11.93
CA PRO A 235 -18.94 -11.31 -11.40
C PRO A 235 -18.97 -11.20 -9.86
N ASP A 236 -18.62 -12.28 -9.15
CA ASP A 236 -18.61 -12.30 -7.68
C ASP A 236 -17.60 -11.32 -7.07
N LEU A 237 -16.54 -10.98 -7.80
CA LEU A 237 -15.55 -9.98 -7.38
C LEU A 237 -15.98 -8.55 -7.74
N ARG A 238 -17.08 -8.38 -8.47
CA ARG A 238 -17.71 -7.11 -8.85
C ARG A 238 -19.24 -7.16 -8.65
N PRO A 239 -19.70 -7.43 -7.42
CA PRO A 239 -21.10 -7.75 -7.16
C PRO A 239 -22.04 -6.59 -7.50
N MET A 240 -23.27 -6.95 -7.85
CA MET A 240 -24.42 -6.06 -7.94
C MET A 240 -25.40 -6.52 -6.87
N VAL A 241 -25.64 -5.68 -5.87
CA VAL A 241 -26.48 -6.01 -4.71
C VAL A 241 -27.75 -5.18 -4.78
N GLN A 242 -28.89 -5.83 -4.67
CA GLN A 242 -30.17 -5.13 -4.57
C GLN A 242 -30.32 -4.55 -3.16
N LEU A 243 -30.69 -3.27 -3.07
CA LEU A 243 -31.00 -2.58 -1.83
C LEU A 243 -32.51 -2.60 -1.59
N ASP A 244 -32.90 -2.42 -0.32
CA ASP A 244 -34.29 -2.22 0.07
C ASP A 244 -34.89 -1.02 -0.71
N GLY A 245 -36.02 -1.25 -1.38
CA GLY A 245 -36.64 -0.26 -2.27
C GLY A 245 -36.34 -0.43 -3.76
N GLY A 246 -35.80 -1.58 -4.19
CA GLY A 246 -35.67 -1.95 -5.60
C GLY A 246 -34.52 -1.28 -6.36
N ARG A 247 -33.67 -0.52 -5.66
CA ARG A 247 -32.45 0.07 -6.22
C ARG A 247 -31.32 -0.96 -6.25
N PHE A 248 -30.39 -0.81 -7.17
CA PHE A 248 -29.20 -1.66 -7.26
C PHE A 248 -27.94 -0.87 -6.90
N ALA A 249 -27.09 -1.44 -6.06
CA ALA A 249 -25.74 -0.98 -5.79
C ALA A 249 -24.75 -1.83 -6.60
N THR A 250 -23.98 -1.20 -7.47
CA THR A 250 -22.99 -1.87 -8.32
C THR A 250 -21.58 -1.49 -7.90
N SER A 251 -20.65 -2.44 -7.99
CA SER A 251 -19.22 -2.13 -7.96
C SER A 251 -18.83 -1.14 -9.07
N ASP A 252 -17.95 -0.17 -8.75
CA ASP A 252 -17.43 0.83 -9.70
C ASP A 252 -16.81 0.18 -10.96
N LEU A 253 -16.23 -1.02 -10.83
CA LEU A 253 -15.69 -1.79 -11.95
C LEU A 253 -16.72 -2.09 -13.03
N ASN A 254 -17.99 -2.33 -12.66
CA ASN A 254 -19.03 -2.63 -13.64
C ASN A 254 -19.25 -1.46 -14.59
N ASP A 255 -19.18 -0.23 -14.09
CA ASP A 255 -19.28 0.97 -14.92
C ASP A 255 -18.07 1.16 -15.83
N LEU A 256 -16.86 0.86 -15.34
CA LEU A 256 -15.64 0.91 -16.14
C LEU A 256 -15.66 -0.15 -17.27
N TYR A 257 -16.01 -1.40 -16.96
CA TYR A 257 -16.18 -2.46 -17.97
C TYR A 257 -17.27 -2.11 -18.99
N ARG A 258 -18.43 -1.60 -18.53
CA ARG A 258 -19.52 -1.18 -19.40
C ARG A 258 -19.09 -0.09 -20.38
N ARG A 259 -18.28 0.89 -19.93
CA ARG A 259 -17.73 1.92 -20.82
C ARG A 259 -16.83 1.33 -21.89
N VAL A 260 -15.91 0.42 -21.54
CA VAL A 260 -15.03 -0.27 -22.50
C VAL A 260 -15.86 -1.03 -23.55
N ILE A 261 -16.85 -1.81 -23.10
CA ILE A 261 -17.71 -2.59 -24.00
C ILE A 261 -18.50 -1.68 -24.95
N ASN A 262 -19.11 -0.60 -24.43
CA ASN A 262 -19.89 0.33 -25.24
C ASN A 262 -19.03 1.03 -26.30
N ARG A 263 -17.80 1.43 -25.96
CA ARG A 263 -16.84 2.04 -26.89
C ARG A 263 -16.37 1.04 -27.95
N ASN A 264 -16.06 -0.19 -27.55
CA ASN A 264 -15.65 -1.24 -28.48
C ASN A 264 -16.78 -1.59 -29.49
N ASN A 265 -18.02 -1.74 -29.00
CA ASN A 265 -19.18 -2.00 -29.87
C ASN A 265 -19.52 -0.82 -30.79
N ARG A 266 -19.22 0.42 -30.37
CA ARG A 266 -19.36 1.60 -31.22
C ARG A 266 -18.27 1.64 -32.30
N LEU A 267 -17.02 1.36 -31.94
CA LEU A 267 -15.91 1.29 -32.87
C LEU A 267 -16.15 0.24 -33.96
N LYS A 268 -16.60 -0.97 -33.59
CA LYS A 268 -16.96 -2.02 -34.55
C LYS A 268 -17.99 -1.53 -35.58
N ARG A 269 -19.09 -0.94 -35.11
CA ARG A 269 -20.12 -0.37 -35.98
C ARG A 269 -19.60 0.75 -36.90
N LEU A 270 -18.68 1.58 -36.43
CA LEU A 270 -18.08 2.64 -37.26
C LEU A 270 -17.18 2.08 -38.37
N LEU A 271 -16.46 0.99 -38.08
CA LEU A 271 -15.66 0.29 -39.08
C LEU A 271 -16.55 -0.38 -40.13
N ASP A 272 -17.63 -1.05 -39.70
CA ASP A 272 -18.59 -1.71 -40.60
C ASP A 272 -19.29 -0.71 -41.55
N LEU A 273 -19.51 0.52 -41.08
CA LEU A 273 -20.12 1.60 -41.85
C LEU A 273 -19.13 2.34 -42.78
N GLY A 274 -17.84 2.02 -42.73
CA GLY A 274 -16.80 2.74 -43.48
C GLY A 274 -16.70 4.22 -43.08
N ALA A 275 -16.91 4.54 -41.80
CA ALA A 275 -16.87 5.91 -41.32
C ALA A 275 -15.48 6.58 -41.56
N PRO A 276 -15.42 7.91 -41.79
CA PRO A 276 -14.17 8.62 -42.01
C PRO A 276 -13.10 8.37 -40.92
N ARG A 277 -11.81 8.33 -41.33
CA ARG A 277 -10.66 8.06 -40.46
C ARG A 277 -10.66 8.89 -39.16
N ILE A 278 -11.01 10.17 -39.22
CA ILE A 278 -11.07 11.07 -38.05
C ILE A 278 -12.05 10.56 -36.98
N ILE A 279 -13.24 10.11 -37.38
CA ILE A 279 -14.27 9.61 -36.46
C ILE A 279 -13.81 8.29 -35.82
N VAL A 280 -13.21 7.41 -36.62
CA VAL A 280 -12.64 6.14 -36.16
C VAL A 280 -11.50 6.38 -35.17
N ASN A 281 -10.57 7.29 -35.47
CA ASN A 281 -9.44 7.64 -34.62
C ASN A 281 -9.90 8.21 -33.27
N ASN A 282 -10.92 9.08 -33.29
CA ASN A 282 -11.50 9.59 -32.04
C ASN A 282 -12.14 8.47 -31.21
N GLU A 283 -12.87 7.52 -31.81
CA GLU A 283 -13.46 6.41 -31.06
C GLU A 283 -12.38 5.43 -30.55
N LYS A 284 -11.31 5.17 -31.31
CA LYS A 284 -10.13 4.42 -30.85
C LYS A 284 -9.47 5.10 -29.65
N ARG A 285 -9.29 6.43 -29.69
CA ARG A 285 -8.78 7.22 -28.55
C ARG A 285 -9.68 7.08 -27.31
N MET A 286 -11.00 7.18 -27.48
CA MET A 286 -11.95 7.03 -26.38
C MET A 286 -11.96 5.61 -25.80
N LEU A 287 -11.76 4.59 -26.63
CA LEU A 287 -11.62 3.20 -26.19
C LEU A 287 -10.34 3.03 -25.35
N GLN A 288 -9.22 3.58 -25.81
CA GLN A 288 -7.96 3.57 -25.05
C GLN A 288 -8.13 4.25 -23.68
N GLU A 289 -8.77 5.43 -23.63
CA GLU A 289 -9.04 6.13 -22.38
C GLU A 289 -9.96 5.32 -21.43
N ALA A 290 -10.91 4.58 -21.97
CA ALA A 290 -11.78 3.71 -21.17
C ALA A 290 -11.00 2.52 -20.56
N VAL A 291 -10.08 1.92 -21.32
CA VAL A 291 -9.21 0.84 -20.85
C VAL A 291 -8.20 1.35 -19.81
N ASP A 292 -7.65 2.55 -20.01
CA ASP A 292 -6.79 3.20 -19.02
C ASP A 292 -7.52 3.41 -17.69
N ALA A 293 -8.76 3.91 -17.75
CA ALA A 293 -9.59 4.12 -16.56
C ALA A 293 -9.96 2.80 -15.86
N LEU A 294 -10.14 1.71 -16.62
CA LEU A 294 -10.40 0.38 -16.05
C LEU A 294 -9.20 -0.13 -15.22
N PHE A 295 -7.98 0.01 -15.75
CA PHE A 295 -6.78 -0.48 -15.08
C PHE A 295 -6.28 0.44 -13.97
N ASP A 296 -6.16 1.75 -14.21
CA ASP A 296 -5.64 2.74 -13.25
C ASP A 296 -6.29 4.11 -13.50
N ASN A 297 -7.46 4.33 -12.90
CA ASN A 297 -8.25 5.54 -13.08
C ASN A 297 -7.56 6.76 -12.46
N GLY A 298 -7.47 7.86 -13.20
CA GLY A 298 -6.80 9.08 -12.76
C GLY A 298 -5.28 9.07 -12.93
N ARG A 299 -4.69 8.00 -13.48
CA ARG A 299 -3.28 8.00 -13.92
C ARG A 299 -3.03 8.97 -15.09
N ARG A 300 -4.06 9.22 -15.90
CA ARG A 300 -4.09 10.19 -17.00
C ARG A 300 -5.21 11.19 -16.80
N GLY A 301 -4.86 12.47 -16.89
CA GLY A 301 -5.84 13.54 -16.97
C GLY A 301 -6.82 13.53 -15.80
N ARG A 302 -8.07 13.88 -16.08
CA ARG A 302 -9.13 13.86 -15.06
C ARG A 302 -9.67 12.43 -14.92
N PRO A 303 -9.82 11.92 -13.68
CA PRO A 303 -10.39 10.59 -13.47
C PRO A 303 -11.83 10.54 -13.95
N VAL A 304 -12.26 9.36 -14.39
CA VAL A 304 -13.65 9.11 -14.70
C VAL A 304 -14.44 9.14 -13.39
N THR A 305 -15.41 10.06 -13.31
CA THR A 305 -16.27 10.23 -12.14
C THR A 305 -17.62 9.55 -12.35
N GLY A 306 -18.16 9.03 -11.24
CA GLY A 306 -19.51 8.51 -11.14
C GLY A 306 -20.49 9.55 -10.58
N PRO A 307 -21.68 9.11 -10.16
CA PRO A 307 -22.66 9.97 -9.49
C PRO A 307 -22.03 10.69 -8.29
N GLY A 308 -22.34 11.97 -8.12
CA GLY A 308 -21.77 12.80 -7.05
C GLY A 308 -20.32 13.23 -7.27
N ASN A 309 -19.83 13.19 -8.52
CA ASN A 309 -18.47 13.59 -8.91
C ASN A 309 -17.34 12.82 -8.20
N ARG A 310 -17.65 11.64 -7.63
CA ARG A 310 -16.67 10.75 -6.99
C ARG A 310 -15.88 10.00 -8.07
N PRO A 311 -14.54 9.92 -7.99
CA PRO A 311 -13.77 9.08 -8.92
C PRO A 311 -14.11 7.59 -8.71
N LEU A 312 -14.32 6.89 -9.81
CA LEU A 312 -14.57 5.45 -9.80
C LEU A 312 -13.28 4.70 -9.42
N LYS A 313 -13.40 3.67 -8.58
CA LYS A 313 -12.25 2.81 -8.21
C LYS A 313 -11.88 1.85 -9.34
N SER A 314 -10.63 1.87 -9.77
CA SER A 314 -10.06 0.99 -10.81
C SER A 314 -9.54 -0.33 -10.25
N LEU A 315 -9.12 -1.25 -11.13
CA LEU A 315 -8.49 -2.51 -10.74
C LEU A 315 -7.23 -2.29 -9.89
N SER A 316 -6.40 -1.30 -10.23
CA SER A 316 -5.20 -0.95 -9.47
C SER A 316 -5.55 -0.40 -8.07
N ASP A 317 -6.62 0.38 -7.95
CA ASP A 317 -7.06 0.94 -6.66
C ASP A 317 -7.54 -0.14 -5.70
N MET A 318 -8.07 -1.25 -6.22
CA MET A 318 -8.42 -2.40 -5.38
C MET A 318 -7.20 -3.05 -4.72
N LEU A 319 -6.00 -2.87 -5.26
CA LEU A 319 -4.76 -3.43 -4.71
C LEU A 319 -4.01 -2.42 -3.84
N LYS A 320 -4.05 -1.14 -4.19
CA LYS A 320 -3.26 -0.06 -3.56
C LYS A 320 -3.96 0.53 -2.32
N GLY A 321 -3.15 1.15 -1.45
CA GLY A 321 -3.64 1.96 -0.32
C GLY A 321 -4.05 1.15 0.91
N LYS A 322 -4.50 1.86 1.95
CA LYS A 322 -4.94 1.25 3.23
C LYS A 322 -6.17 0.37 3.08
N GLN A 323 -7.10 0.76 2.19
CA GLN A 323 -8.30 0.01 1.85
C GLN A 323 -8.08 -1.04 0.73
N GLY A 324 -6.86 -1.16 0.22
CA GLY A 324 -6.53 -2.14 -0.81
C GLY A 324 -6.50 -3.56 -0.24
N ARG A 325 -6.74 -4.55 -1.12
CA ARG A 325 -6.81 -5.97 -0.77
C ARG A 325 -5.56 -6.46 -0.02
N PHE A 326 -4.37 -6.01 -0.39
CA PHE A 326 -3.13 -6.42 0.29
C PHE A 326 -3.13 -6.05 1.78
N ARG A 327 -3.50 -4.81 2.11
CA ARG A 327 -3.43 -4.34 3.51
C ARG A 327 -4.65 -4.76 4.32
N GLN A 328 -5.85 -4.62 3.75
CA GLN A 328 -7.08 -4.82 4.49
C GLN A 328 -7.58 -6.26 4.51
N ASN A 329 -7.23 -7.08 3.51
CA ASN A 329 -7.77 -8.43 3.36
C ASN A 329 -6.72 -9.54 3.44
N LEU A 330 -5.44 -9.25 3.15
CA LEU A 330 -4.37 -10.25 3.27
C LEU A 330 -3.65 -10.14 4.61
N LEU A 331 -3.15 -8.95 4.97
CA LEU A 331 -2.40 -8.74 6.23
C LEU A 331 -3.30 -8.69 7.46
N GLY A 332 -4.49 -8.11 7.34
CA GLY A 332 -5.52 -8.13 8.39
C GLY A 332 -6.75 -8.87 7.87
N LYS A 333 -7.40 -9.66 8.72
CA LYS A 333 -8.67 -10.31 8.42
C LYS A 333 -9.57 -10.26 9.64
N ARG A 334 -10.88 -10.28 9.39
CA ARG A 334 -11.84 -10.62 10.43
C ARG A 334 -11.71 -12.13 10.68
N VAL A 335 -11.69 -12.50 11.94
CA VAL A 335 -11.49 -13.89 12.37
C VAL A 335 -12.68 -14.35 13.20
N ASP A 336 -13.10 -15.59 12.97
CA ASP A 336 -14.07 -16.26 13.82
C ASP A 336 -13.44 -16.58 15.19
N TYR A 337 -14.23 -17.12 16.12
CA TYR A 337 -13.78 -17.45 17.49
C TYR A 337 -13.10 -16.28 18.20
N SER A 338 -13.66 -15.09 18.00
CA SER A 338 -13.20 -13.86 18.63
C SER A 338 -14.35 -13.08 19.27
N GLY A 339 -14.02 -12.33 20.33
CA GLY A 339 -14.95 -11.50 21.08
C GLY A 339 -14.31 -10.18 21.48
N ARG A 340 -15.12 -9.22 21.95
CA ARG A 340 -14.62 -7.96 22.52
C ARG A 340 -15.53 -7.55 23.67
N SER A 341 -14.92 -7.09 24.75
CA SER A 341 -15.65 -6.45 25.85
C SER A 341 -14.78 -5.41 26.56
N VAL A 342 -15.43 -4.62 27.42
CA VAL A 342 -14.77 -3.67 28.33
C VAL A 342 -13.96 -4.44 29.36
N ILE A 343 -12.79 -3.91 29.72
CA ILE A 343 -11.92 -4.48 30.76
C ILE A 343 -12.15 -3.82 32.12
N VAL A 344 -11.96 -4.61 33.17
CA VAL A 344 -11.94 -4.16 34.57
C VAL A 344 -10.78 -4.81 35.32
N ALA A 345 -10.34 -4.19 36.41
CA ALA A 345 -9.27 -4.75 37.24
C ALA A 345 -9.73 -6.04 37.94
N GLY A 346 -8.89 -7.08 37.89
CA GLY A 346 -9.08 -8.34 38.60
C GLY A 346 -7.94 -8.61 39.58
N PRO A 347 -7.89 -7.93 40.75
CA PRO A 347 -6.77 -8.04 41.68
C PRO A 347 -6.66 -9.43 42.35
N THR A 348 -7.73 -10.24 42.34
CA THR A 348 -7.72 -11.60 42.89
C THR A 348 -7.25 -12.66 41.89
N LEU A 349 -6.98 -12.28 40.64
CA LEU A 349 -6.51 -13.20 39.61
C LEU A 349 -5.01 -13.46 39.81
N LYS A 350 -4.56 -14.66 39.44
CA LYS A 350 -3.13 -14.91 39.30
C LYS A 350 -2.59 -14.24 38.03
N PHE A 351 -1.29 -14.02 37.97
CA PHE A 351 -0.66 -13.31 36.84
C PHE A 351 -0.93 -13.96 35.45
N HIS A 352 -1.06 -15.29 35.38
CA HIS A 352 -1.40 -16.03 34.16
C HIS A 352 -2.91 -16.14 33.86
N GLN A 353 -3.77 -15.61 34.71
CA GLN A 353 -5.22 -15.77 34.59
C GLN A 353 -5.90 -14.51 34.07
N CYS A 354 -7.03 -14.70 33.39
CA CYS A 354 -7.94 -13.62 33.03
C CYS A 354 -9.39 -14.02 33.36
N GLY A 355 -10.21 -13.07 33.76
CA GLY A 355 -11.63 -13.31 33.99
C GLY A 355 -12.41 -13.18 32.69
N LEU A 356 -13.03 -14.28 32.23
CA LEU A 356 -13.84 -14.32 31.03
C LEU A 356 -15.34 -14.36 31.37
N PRO A 357 -16.16 -13.41 30.88
CA PRO A 357 -17.60 -13.45 31.06
C PRO A 357 -18.22 -14.76 30.58
N LYS A 358 -19.04 -15.40 31.43
CA LYS A 358 -19.73 -16.65 31.13
C LYS A 358 -20.44 -16.67 29.77
N LEU A 359 -21.15 -15.60 29.43
CA LEU A 359 -21.85 -15.49 28.14
C LEU A 359 -20.91 -15.42 26.94
N MET A 360 -19.78 -14.74 27.08
CA MET A 360 -18.80 -14.60 25.99
C MET A 360 -18.04 -15.92 25.81
N ALA A 361 -17.63 -16.54 26.91
CA ALA A 361 -17.00 -17.85 26.91
C ALA A 361 -17.90 -18.91 26.25
N LEU A 362 -19.20 -18.90 26.58
CA LEU A 362 -20.14 -19.85 26.00
C LEU A 362 -20.23 -19.78 24.47
N GLU A 363 -20.20 -18.58 23.89
CA GLU A 363 -20.24 -18.43 22.42
C GLU A 363 -18.89 -18.75 21.77
N LEU A 364 -17.76 -18.36 22.39
CA LEU A 364 -16.42 -18.68 21.90
C LEU A 364 -16.17 -20.21 21.89
N PHE A 365 -16.56 -20.91 22.94
CA PHE A 365 -16.34 -22.34 23.11
C PHE A 365 -17.51 -23.21 22.63
N LYS A 366 -18.49 -22.61 21.95
CA LYS A 366 -19.75 -23.26 21.58
C LYS A 366 -19.61 -24.63 20.91
N PRO A 367 -18.71 -24.85 19.92
CA PRO A 367 -18.56 -26.17 19.32
C PRO A 367 -18.00 -27.22 20.30
N PHE A 368 -17.09 -26.83 21.19
CA PHE A 368 -16.48 -27.70 22.19
C PHE A 368 -17.49 -28.12 23.26
N VAL A 369 -18.29 -27.16 23.74
CA VAL A 369 -19.39 -27.42 24.68
C VAL A 369 -20.44 -28.32 24.04
N MET A 370 -20.81 -28.08 22.78
CA MET A 370 -21.75 -28.93 22.06
C MET A 370 -21.25 -30.37 21.91
N LYS A 371 -19.94 -30.57 21.65
CA LYS A 371 -19.32 -31.89 21.58
C LYS A 371 -19.40 -32.58 22.95
N ARG A 372 -18.94 -31.93 24.02
CA ARG A 372 -18.96 -32.51 25.37
C ARG A 372 -20.36 -32.82 25.89
N LEU A 373 -21.37 -32.02 25.55
CA LEU A 373 -22.77 -32.31 25.89
C LEU A 373 -23.28 -33.61 25.24
N VAL A 374 -22.82 -33.94 24.03
CA VAL A 374 -23.18 -35.19 23.36
C VAL A 374 -22.36 -36.35 23.92
N ASP A 375 -21.06 -36.16 24.12
CA ASP A 375 -20.17 -37.18 24.68
C ASP A 375 -20.57 -37.59 26.12
N GLY A 376 -21.08 -36.64 26.91
CA GLY A 376 -21.61 -36.88 28.26
C GLY A 376 -23.07 -37.33 28.30
N GLU A 377 -23.66 -37.70 27.15
CA GLU A 377 -25.06 -38.16 27.01
C GLU A 377 -26.15 -37.18 27.52
N LEU A 378 -25.78 -35.93 27.81
CA LEU A 378 -26.70 -34.87 28.22
C LEU A 378 -27.55 -34.35 27.05
N ALA A 379 -27.09 -34.56 25.81
CA ALA A 379 -27.80 -34.24 24.58
C ALA A 379 -27.79 -35.43 23.60
N GLN A 380 -28.95 -35.81 23.09
CA GLN A 380 -29.10 -36.93 22.15
C GLN A 380 -28.38 -36.74 20.80
N ASN A 381 -28.23 -35.50 20.33
CA ASN A 381 -27.57 -35.18 19.06
C ASN A 381 -27.05 -33.74 19.04
N ILE A 382 -26.17 -33.44 18.08
CA ILE A 382 -25.53 -32.13 17.95
C ILE A 382 -26.53 -30.97 17.74
N LYS A 383 -27.67 -31.23 17.07
CA LYS A 383 -28.73 -30.23 16.88
C LYS A 383 -29.43 -29.90 18.20
N SER A 384 -29.67 -30.90 19.04
CA SER A 384 -30.24 -30.75 20.37
C SER A 384 -29.25 -30.01 21.29
N ALA A 385 -27.96 -30.38 21.25
CA ALA A 385 -26.90 -29.69 21.98
C ALA A 385 -26.82 -28.21 21.59
N LYS A 386 -26.88 -27.89 20.28
CA LYS A 386 -26.95 -26.50 19.80
C LYS A 386 -28.12 -25.72 20.42
N ARG A 387 -29.31 -26.30 20.43
CA ARG A 387 -30.49 -25.67 21.06
C ARG A 387 -30.34 -25.52 22.58
N MET A 388 -29.69 -26.48 23.25
CA MET A 388 -29.44 -26.41 24.69
C MET A 388 -28.49 -25.26 25.03
N VAL A 389 -27.43 -25.07 24.24
CA VAL A 389 -26.49 -23.96 24.36
C VAL A 389 -27.16 -22.62 24.06
N GLU A 390 -27.93 -22.52 22.98
CA GLU A 390 -28.66 -21.28 22.62
C GLU A 390 -29.70 -20.88 23.68
N ARG A 391 -30.37 -21.87 24.30
CA ARG A 391 -31.30 -21.67 25.41
C ARG A 391 -30.62 -21.52 26.78
N ARG A 392 -29.29 -21.68 26.85
CA ARG A 392 -28.48 -21.53 28.07
C ARG A 392 -29.00 -22.39 29.24
N LYS A 393 -29.26 -23.66 28.98
CA LYS A 393 -29.70 -24.60 30.03
C LYS A 393 -28.64 -24.71 31.14
N PRO A 394 -29.04 -25.00 32.40
CA PRO A 394 -28.10 -25.08 33.53
C PRO A 394 -26.93 -26.04 33.33
N GLN A 395 -27.17 -27.21 32.72
CA GLN A 395 -26.14 -28.24 32.48
C GLN A 395 -24.98 -27.76 31.60
N VAL A 396 -25.18 -26.68 30.84
CA VAL A 396 -24.18 -26.14 29.92
C VAL A 396 -23.05 -25.45 30.69
N TRP A 397 -23.32 -24.93 31.89
CA TRP A 397 -22.32 -24.21 32.68
C TRP A 397 -21.25 -25.13 33.26
N ASP A 398 -21.66 -26.30 33.76
CA ASP A 398 -20.73 -27.30 34.31
C ASP A 398 -19.79 -27.82 33.20
N VAL A 399 -20.35 -28.09 32.01
CA VAL A 399 -19.58 -28.52 30.84
C VAL A 399 -18.67 -27.41 30.32
N LEU A 400 -19.11 -26.16 30.38
CA LEU A 400 -18.29 -25.01 29.97
C LEU A 400 -17.06 -24.87 30.88
N GLU A 401 -17.20 -25.09 32.18
CA GLU A 401 -16.09 -25.04 33.13
C GLU A 401 -15.07 -26.15 32.85
N GLU A 402 -15.51 -27.37 32.55
CA GLU A 402 -14.62 -28.48 32.16
C GLU A 402 -13.87 -28.17 30.84
N VAL A 403 -14.55 -27.60 29.85
CA VAL A 403 -13.96 -27.32 28.52
C VAL A 403 -12.92 -26.19 28.57
N ILE A 404 -13.07 -25.25 29.48
CA ILE A 404 -12.19 -24.09 29.60
C ILE A 404 -10.88 -24.40 30.31
N GLN A 405 -10.85 -25.44 31.15
CA GLN A 405 -9.66 -25.82 31.91
C GLN A 405 -8.49 -26.10 30.96
N GLU A 406 -7.33 -25.50 31.28
CA GLU A 406 -6.09 -25.58 30.48
C GLU A 406 -6.18 -25.09 29.02
N HIS A 407 -7.28 -24.46 28.60
CA HIS A 407 -7.42 -23.92 27.25
C HIS A 407 -7.13 -22.41 27.25
N PRO A 408 -5.92 -21.97 26.84
CA PRO A 408 -5.56 -20.56 26.91
C PRO A 408 -6.36 -19.71 25.93
N VAL A 409 -6.59 -18.45 26.27
CA VAL A 409 -7.15 -17.42 25.38
C VAL A 409 -6.15 -16.29 25.20
N MET A 410 -6.15 -15.67 24.01
CA MET A 410 -5.31 -14.51 23.74
C MET A 410 -6.11 -13.23 23.94
N LEU A 411 -5.59 -12.31 24.75
CA LEU A 411 -6.13 -10.96 24.90
C LEU A 411 -5.29 -9.97 24.10
N ASN A 412 -5.95 -9.05 23.41
CA ASN A 412 -5.32 -8.01 22.61
C ASN A 412 -5.98 -6.65 22.84
N ARG A 413 -5.17 -5.60 23.01
CA ARG A 413 -5.62 -4.21 23.02
C ARG A 413 -5.04 -3.46 21.82
N ALA A 414 -5.91 -2.81 21.05
CA ALA A 414 -5.49 -1.96 19.95
C ALA A 414 -5.25 -0.51 20.44
N PRO A 415 -4.22 0.20 19.93
CA PRO A 415 -3.26 -0.23 18.92
C PRO A 415 -2.15 -1.15 19.48
N THR A 416 -1.85 -2.23 18.76
CA THR A 416 -0.77 -3.17 19.15
C THR A 416 0.58 -2.62 18.69
N LEU A 417 1.32 -1.99 19.61
CA LEU A 417 2.62 -1.35 19.31
C LEU A 417 3.80 -2.33 19.30
N HIS A 418 3.72 -3.37 20.12
CA HIS A 418 4.74 -4.40 20.27
C HIS A 418 4.09 -5.74 20.62
N ARG A 419 4.86 -6.84 20.57
CA ARG A 419 4.34 -8.20 20.78
C ARG A 419 3.55 -8.37 22.10
N LEU A 420 3.95 -7.70 23.18
CA LEU A 420 3.27 -7.78 24.48
C LEU A 420 1.87 -7.12 24.51
N GLY A 421 1.47 -6.45 23.42
CA GLY A 421 0.09 -6.02 23.23
C GLY A 421 -0.86 -7.18 22.88
N ILE A 422 -0.33 -8.39 22.72
CA ILE A 422 -1.07 -9.66 22.69
C ILE A 422 -0.42 -10.61 23.68
N GLN A 423 -1.18 -11.10 24.66
CA GLN A 423 -0.71 -12.12 25.59
C GLN A 423 -1.77 -13.20 25.79
N ALA A 424 -1.31 -14.40 26.15
CA ALA A 424 -2.17 -15.52 26.47
C ALA A 424 -2.40 -15.60 27.99
N PHE A 425 -3.61 -16.00 28.34
CA PHE A 425 -4.07 -16.18 29.71
C PHE A 425 -4.92 -17.44 29.82
N GLU A 426 -4.95 -18.01 31.01
CA GLU A 426 -5.91 -19.04 31.36
C GLU A 426 -7.26 -18.37 31.72
N PRO A 427 -8.38 -18.76 31.10
CA PRO A 427 -9.67 -18.15 31.38
C PRO A 427 -10.25 -18.69 32.68
N VAL A 428 -10.66 -17.77 33.56
CA VAL A 428 -11.47 -18.06 34.75
C VAL A 428 -12.87 -17.52 34.48
N LEU A 429 -13.90 -18.35 34.63
CA LEU A 429 -15.27 -17.92 34.42
C LEU A 429 -15.69 -16.90 35.47
N VAL A 430 -16.13 -15.72 35.02
CA VAL A 430 -16.61 -14.66 35.90
C VAL A 430 -18.05 -14.26 35.58
N GLU A 431 -18.75 -13.84 36.62
CA GLU A 431 -20.06 -13.21 36.48
C GLU A 431 -19.94 -11.79 35.91
N GLY A 432 -20.99 -11.37 35.19
CA GLY A 432 -21.04 -10.07 34.52
C GLY A 432 -20.68 -10.14 33.03
N LYS A 433 -20.36 -8.97 32.45
CA LYS A 433 -20.07 -8.82 31.01
C LYS A 433 -18.67 -8.28 30.72
N ALA A 434 -17.92 -7.85 31.73
CA ALA A 434 -16.59 -7.27 31.58
C ALA A 434 -15.49 -8.32 31.72
N ILE A 435 -14.43 -8.17 30.94
CA ILE A 435 -13.22 -9.01 31.05
C ILE A 435 -12.41 -8.50 32.24
N ARG A 436 -11.99 -9.40 33.13
CA ARG A 436 -11.10 -9.03 34.24
C ARG A 436 -9.66 -9.30 33.84
N ILE A 437 -8.79 -8.30 33.97
CA ILE A 437 -7.36 -8.46 33.68
C ILE A 437 -6.52 -8.21 34.93
N HIS A 438 -5.35 -8.83 34.97
CA HIS A 438 -4.40 -8.62 36.06
C HIS A 438 -3.83 -7.18 36.00
N PRO A 439 -3.80 -6.41 37.11
CA PRO A 439 -3.31 -5.02 37.09
C PRO A 439 -1.88 -4.87 36.56
N LEU A 440 -1.01 -5.86 36.81
CA LEU A 440 0.38 -5.82 36.35
C LEU A 440 0.55 -5.90 34.81
N VAL A 441 -0.43 -6.43 34.06
CA VAL A 441 -0.33 -6.49 32.60
C VAL A 441 -0.77 -5.18 31.93
N CYS A 442 -1.38 -4.26 32.66
CA CYS A 442 -1.90 -3.00 32.12
C CYS A 442 -0.79 -2.15 31.49
N THR A 443 0.43 -2.15 32.04
CA THR A 443 1.57 -1.43 31.46
C THR A 443 1.95 -1.98 30.08
N ALA A 444 1.88 -3.29 29.89
CA ALA A 444 2.17 -3.95 28.62
C ALA A 444 1.12 -3.65 27.55
N PHE A 445 -0.16 -3.65 27.93
CA PHE A 445 -1.25 -3.30 27.01
C PHE A 445 -1.44 -1.79 26.84
N ASN A 446 -0.75 -0.98 27.63
CA ASN A 446 -1.03 0.44 27.85
C ASN A 446 -2.51 0.70 28.16
N ALA A 447 -3.10 -0.20 28.94
CA ALA A 447 -4.53 -0.26 29.24
C ALA A 447 -4.87 0.51 30.51
N ASP A 448 -5.99 1.21 30.49
CA ASP A 448 -6.64 1.79 31.65
C ASP A 448 -8.07 1.22 31.81
N PHE A 449 -8.80 1.71 32.81
CA PHE A 449 -10.13 1.19 33.15
C PHE A 449 -11.23 2.26 33.02
N ASP A 450 -11.11 3.17 32.06
CA ASP A 450 -12.05 4.27 31.82
C ASP A 450 -13.12 3.97 30.75
N GLY A 451 -13.12 2.74 30.20
CA GLY A 451 -13.98 2.32 29.09
C GLY A 451 -13.23 1.54 28.00
N ASP A 452 -11.93 1.41 28.15
CA ASP A 452 -11.05 0.57 27.34
C ASP A 452 -11.62 -0.83 27.06
N GLN A 453 -11.39 -1.31 25.83
CA GLN A 453 -11.89 -2.60 25.36
C GLN A 453 -10.75 -3.49 24.89
N MET A 454 -10.83 -4.78 25.19
CA MET A 454 -9.91 -5.79 24.68
C MET A 454 -10.64 -6.82 23.84
N ALA A 455 -9.96 -7.25 22.78
CA ALA A 455 -10.37 -8.38 21.98
C ALA A 455 -9.85 -9.68 22.59
N VAL A 456 -10.66 -10.74 22.49
CA VAL A 456 -10.32 -12.10 22.89
C VAL A 456 -10.28 -12.96 21.64
N HIS A 457 -9.28 -13.82 21.52
CA HIS A 457 -9.14 -14.79 20.45
C HIS A 457 -8.90 -16.19 21.04
N LEU A 458 -9.63 -17.18 20.54
CA LEU A 458 -9.50 -18.56 21.00
C LEU A 458 -8.61 -19.37 20.03
N PRO A 459 -7.41 -19.83 20.44
CA PRO A 459 -6.60 -20.75 19.65
C PRO A 459 -7.30 -22.12 19.55
N LEU A 460 -7.39 -22.67 18.33
CA LEU A 460 -8.11 -23.93 18.10
C LEU A 460 -7.18 -25.14 17.97
N SER A 461 -6.15 -25.07 17.12
CA SER A 461 -5.25 -26.19 16.89
C SER A 461 -4.33 -26.44 18.09
N ALA A 462 -3.82 -27.66 18.22
CA ALA A 462 -2.93 -28.01 19.32
C ALA A 462 -1.63 -27.19 19.31
N GLU A 463 -1.12 -26.88 18.12
CA GLU A 463 0.05 -26.02 17.91
C GLU A 463 -0.23 -24.60 18.40
N ALA A 464 -1.38 -24.02 18.02
CA ALA A 464 -1.76 -22.67 18.45
C ALA A 464 -1.97 -22.58 19.97
N GLN A 465 -2.53 -23.62 20.58
CA GLN A 465 -2.66 -23.70 22.04
C GLN A 465 -1.29 -23.82 22.72
N ALA A 466 -0.38 -24.64 22.17
CA ALA A 466 0.97 -24.78 22.68
C ALA A 466 1.77 -23.47 22.56
N GLU A 467 1.68 -22.78 21.42
CA GLU A 467 2.29 -21.45 21.24
C GLU A 467 1.73 -20.44 22.24
N ALA A 468 0.42 -20.46 22.50
CA ALA A 468 -0.19 -19.62 23.51
C ALA A 468 0.35 -19.92 24.92
N ARG A 469 0.40 -21.20 25.34
CA ARG A 469 0.90 -21.59 26.68
C ARG A 469 2.39 -21.35 26.86
N VAL A 470 3.20 -21.60 25.84
CA VAL A 470 4.67 -21.57 25.97
C VAL A 470 5.22 -20.19 25.64
N LEU A 471 4.82 -19.59 24.51
CA LEU A 471 5.43 -18.36 24.00
C LEU A 471 4.70 -17.11 24.49
N MET A 472 3.36 -17.12 24.50
CA MET A 472 2.55 -15.91 24.71
C MET A 472 2.01 -15.74 26.13
N LEU A 473 2.14 -16.74 27.00
CA LEU A 473 1.64 -16.68 28.37
C LEU A 473 2.21 -15.46 29.11
N SER A 474 1.36 -14.70 29.79
CA SER A 474 1.77 -13.49 30.51
C SER A 474 2.93 -13.75 31.48
N ALA A 475 2.85 -14.86 32.25
CA ALA A 475 3.88 -15.30 33.18
C ALA A 475 5.27 -15.50 32.55
N ASN A 476 5.33 -15.80 31.25
CA ASN A 476 6.60 -16.01 30.55
C ASN A 476 7.21 -14.71 30.03
N ASN A 477 6.46 -13.62 30.05
CA ASN A 477 6.70 -12.37 29.33
C ASN A 477 6.76 -11.13 30.26
N VAL A 478 7.52 -11.25 31.36
CA VAL A 478 7.73 -10.18 32.35
C VAL A 478 8.64 -9.05 31.83
N LEU A 479 9.61 -9.40 30.98
CA LEU A 479 10.64 -8.49 30.47
C LEU A 479 10.26 -7.84 29.14
N SER A 480 10.68 -6.58 28.96
CA SER A 480 10.56 -5.87 27.69
C SER A 480 11.51 -6.46 26.65
N PRO A 481 11.03 -6.84 25.45
CA PRO A 481 11.89 -7.35 24.38
C PRO A 481 12.87 -6.31 23.82
N ALA A 482 12.65 -5.01 24.05
CA ALA A 482 13.47 -3.95 23.49
C ALA A 482 14.75 -3.67 24.32
N HIS A 483 14.64 -3.69 25.65
CA HIS A 483 15.71 -3.26 26.55
C HIS A 483 16.01 -4.25 27.69
N GLY A 484 15.28 -5.36 27.78
CA GLY A 484 15.49 -6.40 28.79
C GLY A 484 15.05 -6.04 30.21
N ARG A 485 14.59 -4.81 30.46
CA ARG A 485 14.06 -4.38 31.77
C ARG A 485 12.64 -4.92 32.01
N PRO A 486 12.21 -5.11 33.27
CA PRO A 486 10.85 -5.54 33.58
C PRO A 486 9.82 -4.51 33.13
N LEU A 487 8.85 -4.95 32.34
CA LEU A 487 7.71 -4.11 31.94
C LEU A 487 6.56 -4.24 32.95
N VAL A 488 6.46 -5.42 33.54
CA VAL A 488 5.45 -5.84 34.51
C VAL A 488 5.95 -5.49 35.91
N THR A 489 6.03 -4.20 36.22
CA THR A 489 6.37 -3.71 37.56
C THR A 489 5.10 -3.26 38.28
N PRO A 490 5.02 -3.44 39.61
CA PRO A 490 3.95 -2.86 40.40
C PRO A 490 3.84 -1.35 40.15
N THR A 491 2.61 -0.85 40.03
CA THR A 491 2.31 0.56 39.75
C THR A 491 1.34 1.15 40.78
N GLN A 492 1.39 2.48 40.95
CA GLN A 492 0.42 3.26 41.73
C GLN A 492 0.19 2.65 43.13
N ASP A 493 -1.01 2.14 43.39
CA ASP A 493 -1.46 1.59 44.68
C ASP A 493 -0.50 0.55 45.25
N MET A 494 0.04 -0.35 44.41
CA MET A 494 1.00 -1.37 44.86
C MET A 494 2.33 -0.75 45.32
N ILE A 495 2.78 0.33 44.67
CA ILE A 495 3.98 1.06 45.09
C ILE A 495 3.71 1.78 46.40
N ILE A 496 2.55 2.41 46.55
CA ILE A 496 2.16 3.10 47.79
C ILE A 496 2.09 2.11 48.96
N GLY A 497 1.50 0.93 48.73
CA GLY A 497 1.44 -0.15 49.72
C GLY A 497 2.83 -0.64 50.14
N GLY A 498 3.71 -0.94 49.17
CA GLY A 498 5.11 -1.33 49.46
C GLY A 498 5.89 -0.25 50.21
N PHE A 499 5.74 1.01 49.78
CA PHE A 499 6.37 2.17 50.44
C PHE A 499 5.87 2.34 51.88
N TYR A 500 4.56 2.25 52.10
CA TYR A 500 3.95 2.35 53.42
C TYR A 500 4.44 1.23 54.34
N MET A 501 4.38 -0.03 53.91
CA MET A 501 4.84 -1.18 54.70
C MET A 501 6.32 -1.09 55.09
N THR A 502 7.17 -0.53 54.23
CA THR A 502 8.62 -0.46 54.46
C THR A 502 9.09 0.84 55.13
N SER A 503 8.14 1.72 55.48
CA SER A 503 8.41 2.98 56.18
C SER A 503 8.74 2.76 57.65
N GLU A 504 9.42 3.75 58.22
CA GLU A 504 9.92 3.73 59.59
C GLU A 504 9.45 4.98 60.32
N VAL A 505 9.07 4.81 61.59
CA VAL A 505 8.63 5.91 62.46
C VAL A 505 9.29 5.73 63.82
N GLU A 506 10.12 6.70 64.21
CA GLU A 506 10.72 6.77 65.54
C GLU A 506 9.64 6.99 66.62
N GLY A 507 9.77 6.32 67.76
CA GLY A 507 8.83 6.43 68.89
C GLY A 507 7.52 5.68 68.68
N ALA A 508 7.43 4.79 67.70
CA ALA A 508 6.21 4.02 67.43
C ALA A 508 5.97 2.92 68.49
N ALA A 509 4.70 2.57 68.71
CA ALA A 509 4.32 1.59 69.72
C ALA A 509 5.00 0.23 69.47
N GLY A 510 5.67 -0.32 70.50
CA GLY A 510 6.37 -1.60 70.43
C GLY A 510 7.81 -1.52 69.91
N GLU A 511 8.38 -0.32 69.81
CA GLU A 511 9.80 -0.12 69.48
C GLU A 511 10.76 -0.83 70.45
N GLY A 512 11.85 -1.39 69.91
CA GLY A 512 12.89 -2.09 70.66
C GLY A 512 12.52 -3.52 71.08
N ARG A 513 11.35 -4.03 70.68
CA ARG A 513 10.95 -5.41 70.95
C ARG A 513 11.68 -6.38 70.01
N THR A 514 11.94 -7.58 70.53
CA THR A 514 12.58 -8.66 69.78
C THR A 514 11.56 -9.74 69.44
N PHE A 515 11.59 -10.21 68.19
CA PHE A 515 10.72 -11.29 67.70
C PHE A 515 11.57 -12.36 67.03
N ARG A 516 11.13 -13.63 67.10
CA ARG A 516 11.81 -14.76 66.46
C ARG A 516 11.03 -15.35 65.30
N ARG A 517 9.70 -15.22 65.33
CA ARG A 517 8.80 -15.80 64.33
C ARG A 517 7.83 -14.76 63.78
N ILE A 518 7.43 -14.92 62.51
CA ILE A 518 6.51 -13.97 61.84
C ILE A 518 5.15 -13.94 62.54
N HIS A 519 4.60 -15.09 62.95
CA HIS A 519 3.30 -15.14 63.64
C HIS A 519 3.27 -14.34 64.97
N GLU A 520 4.41 -14.17 65.65
CA GLU A 520 4.48 -13.35 66.86
C GLU A 520 4.33 -11.86 66.52
N ILE A 521 4.86 -11.45 65.36
CA ILE A 521 4.70 -10.09 64.81
C ILE A 521 3.25 -9.87 64.40
N GLU A 522 2.63 -10.82 63.68
CA GLU A 522 1.21 -10.75 63.28
C GLU A 522 0.30 -10.62 64.51
N GLN A 523 0.50 -11.46 65.53
CA GLN A 523 -0.27 -11.38 66.77
C GLN A 523 -0.05 -10.05 67.51
N ALA A 524 1.17 -9.51 67.49
CA ALA A 524 1.49 -8.22 68.09
C ALA A 524 0.83 -7.04 67.35
N LEU A 525 0.75 -7.12 66.02
CA LEU A 525 0.03 -6.16 65.18
C LEU A 525 -1.48 -6.23 65.42
N ASP A 526 -2.06 -7.44 65.46
CA ASP A 526 -3.49 -7.67 65.71
C ASP A 526 -3.93 -7.18 67.09
N SER A 527 -3.10 -7.42 68.10
CA SER A 527 -3.32 -6.90 69.47
C SER A 527 -3.05 -5.41 69.61
N ARG A 528 -2.59 -4.74 68.54
CA ARG A 528 -2.18 -3.32 68.51
C ARG A 528 -1.07 -2.98 69.52
N SER A 529 -0.32 -4.00 69.96
CA SER A 529 0.82 -3.84 70.87
C SER A 529 2.13 -3.53 70.13
N LEU A 530 2.11 -3.60 68.80
CA LEU A 530 3.18 -3.25 67.88
C LEU A 530 2.61 -2.44 66.72
N HIS A 531 3.30 -1.39 66.31
CA HIS A 531 2.98 -0.62 65.11
C HIS A 531 3.77 -1.14 63.91
N LEU A 532 3.18 -1.11 62.71
CA LEU A 532 3.80 -1.63 61.47
C LEU A 532 5.20 -1.03 61.19
N HIS A 533 5.36 0.25 61.51
CA HIS A 533 6.59 1.02 61.27
C HIS A 533 7.54 1.09 62.47
N ALA A 534 7.26 0.34 63.56
CA ALA A 534 8.10 0.35 64.75
C ALA A 534 9.42 -0.40 64.49
N LEU A 535 10.52 0.17 64.99
CA LEU A 535 11.84 -0.45 64.97
C LEU A 535 11.89 -1.64 65.92
N ILE A 536 12.15 -2.83 65.38
CA ILE A 536 12.22 -4.10 66.09
C ILE A 536 13.50 -4.85 65.75
N GLU A 537 13.86 -5.82 66.60
CA GLU A 537 14.90 -6.80 66.29
C GLU A 537 14.25 -8.12 65.88
N PHE A 538 14.44 -8.54 64.63
CA PHE A 538 13.94 -9.81 64.15
C PHE A 538 15.06 -10.84 64.06
N ARG A 539 15.05 -11.81 64.97
CA ARG A 539 16.10 -12.83 65.10
C ARG A 539 15.62 -14.13 64.49
N SER A 540 15.84 -14.32 63.20
CA SER A 540 15.38 -15.49 62.46
C SER A 540 16.52 -16.14 61.68
N ASP A 541 16.62 -17.46 61.77
CA ASP A 541 17.60 -18.27 61.02
C ASP A 541 17.33 -18.24 59.50
N SER A 542 16.12 -17.83 59.10
CA SER A 542 15.72 -17.70 57.68
C SER A 542 16.28 -16.46 56.98
N TYR A 543 16.74 -15.46 57.75
CA TYR A 543 17.26 -14.20 57.22
C TYR A 543 18.63 -13.90 57.86
N PRO A 544 19.69 -14.62 57.43
CA PRO A 544 21.02 -14.47 57.99
C PRO A 544 21.62 -13.08 57.76
N ASP A 545 21.16 -12.36 56.74
CA ASP A 545 21.63 -10.99 56.41
C ASP A 545 21.40 -9.99 57.54
N LEU A 546 20.43 -10.25 58.43
CA LEU A 546 20.16 -9.41 59.60
C LEU A 546 21.14 -9.66 60.74
N ALA A 547 21.96 -10.72 60.69
CA ALA A 547 22.97 -11.03 61.70
C ALA A 547 24.35 -10.57 61.19
N LEU A 548 24.79 -9.40 61.66
CA LEU A 548 26.08 -8.82 61.33
C LEU A 548 27.16 -9.31 62.32
N GLU A 549 28.39 -9.49 61.84
CA GLU A 549 29.53 -9.73 62.73
C GLU A 549 29.86 -8.45 63.52
N SER A 550 30.04 -8.58 64.84
CA SER A 550 30.44 -7.46 65.68
C SER A 550 31.83 -6.95 65.28
N GLU A 551 32.02 -5.63 65.17
CA GLU A 551 33.32 -5.00 64.86
C GLU A 551 34.44 -5.39 65.85
N ASN A 552 34.08 -5.88 67.03
CA ASN A 552 35.01 -6.29 68.10
C ASN A 552 35.26 -7.82 68.14
N GLY A 553 34.69 -8.62 67.23
CA GLY A 553 34.85 -10.08 67.20
C GLY A 553 34.06 -10.87 68.25
N ASP A 554 33.37 -10.19 69.17
CA ASP A 554 32.53 -10.80 70.21
C ASP A 554 31.06 -10.88 69.75
N GLY A 555 30.72 -11.91 68.97
CA GLY A 555 29.34 -12.33 68.69
C GLY A 555 28.61 -11.64 67.52
N LEU A 556 27.33 -12.02 67.33
CA LEU A 556 26.44 -11.51 66.28
C LEU A 556 25.64 -10.29 66.76
N VAL A 557 25.68 -9.19 66.01
CA VAL A 557 24.85 -7.99 66.20
C VAL A 557 23.69 -8.04 65.20
N TRP A 558 22.46 -7.92 65.69
CA TRP A 558 21.28 -7.93 64.82
C TRP A 558 20.96 -6.54 64.32
N GLU A 559 20.82 -6.40 63.00
CA GLU A 559 20.40 -5.15 62.37
C GLU A 559 18.92 -4.87 62.70
N LYS A 560 18.62 -3.62 63.07
CA LYS A 560 17.25 -3.21 63.36
C LYS A 560 16.44 -3.12 62.08
N THR A 561 15.19 -3.59 62.12
CA THR A 561 14.25 -3.54 61.00
C THR A 561 12.87 -3.11 61.48
N THR A 562 11.87 -3.06 60.61
CA THR A 562 10.48 -2.77 61.00
C THR A 562 9.59 -3.99 60.81
N ALA A 563 8.50 -4.07 61.56
CA ALA A 563 7.51 -5.15 61.42
C ALA A 563 6.99 -5.28 59.98
N GLY A 564 6.75 -4.15 59.31
CA GLY A 564 6.30 -4.14 57.92
C GLY A 564 7.37 -4.54 56.90
N ARG A 565 8.66 -4.25 57.15
CA ARG A 565 9.77 -4.79 56.32
C ARG A 565 9.87 -6.31 56.44
N VAL A 566 9.63 -6.89 57.62
CA VAL A 566 9.62 -8.36 57.79
C VAL A 566 8.51 -9.00 56.95
N LEU A 567 7.29 -8.45 57.00
CA LEU A 567 6.15 -8.93 56.21
C LEU A 567 6.35 -8.73 54.70
N PHE A 568 7.00 -7.64 54.30
CA PHE A 568 7.34 -7.41 52.89
C PHE A 568 8.31 -8.47 52.36
N ASN A 569 9.32 -8.84 53.15
CA ASN A 569 10.30 -9.85 52.77
C ASN A 569 9.74 -11.28 52.72
N GLU A 570 8.65 -11.56 53.43
CA GLU A 570 7.95 -12.85 53.32
C GLU A 570 7.38 -13.10 51.92
N ALA A 571 6.99 -12.04 51.20
CA ALA A 571 6.52 -12.14 49.82
C ALA A 571 7.66 -12.43 48.81
N LEU A 572 8.92 -12.22 49.21
CA LEU A 572 10.09 -12.47 48.37
C LEU A 572 10.52 -13.95 48.46
N PRO A 573 11.13 -14.50 47.39
CA PRO A 573 11.55 -15.88 47.40
C PRO A 573 12.76 -16.10 48.33
N ALA A 574 12.88 -17.32 48.84
CA ALA A 574 14.01 -17.71 49.67
C ALA A 574 15.36 -17.43 48.95
N GLY A 575 16.30 -16.83 49.67
CA GLY A 575 17.64 -16.50 49.18
C GLY A 575 17.75 -15.20 48.37
N PHE A 576 16.69 -14.38 48.28
CA PHE A 576 16.73 -13.08 47.58
C PHE A 576 17.63 -12.03 48.27
N GLY A 577 17.81 -12.19 49.58
CA GLY A 577 18.45 -11.20 50.43
C GLY A 577 17.40 -10.34 51.13
N TYR A 578 17.67 -9.96 52.38
CA TYR A 578 16.73 -9.17 53.16
C TYR A 578 16.73 -7.68 52.74
N VAL A 579 15.56 -7.17 52.35
CA VAL A 579 15.35 -5.77 51.96
C VAL A 579 15.07 -4.93 53.20
N ASN A 580 16.10 -4.28 53.76
CA ASN A 580 15.99 -3.43 54.96
C ASN A 580 15.96 -1.91 54.68
N TYR A 581 15.43 -1.49 53.55
CA TYR A 581 15.28 -0.06 53.22
C TYR A 581 13.87 0.25 52.74
N GLN A 582 13.52 1.54 52.74
CA GLN A 582 12.22 1.98 52.25
C GLN A 582 12.12 1.75 50.73
N VAL A 583 11.09 1.03 50.31
CA VAL A 583 10.91 0.61 48.91
C VAL A 583 10.10 1.66 48.16
N ASP A 584 10.80 2.52 47.44
CA ASP A 584 10.21 3.44 46.47
C ASP A 584 9.97 2.77 45.09
N LYS A 585 9.48 3.53 44.11
CA LYS A 585 9.25 3.02 42.75
C LYS A 585 10.52 2.46 42.09
N LYS A 586 11.69 3.08 42.33
CA LYS A 586 12.95 2.66 41.72
C LYS A 586 13.44 1.36 42.36
N ALA A 587 13.42 1.30 43.69
CA ALA A 587 13.71 0.11 44.47
C ALA A 587 12.83 -1.07 44.07
N MET A 588 11.52 -0.87 43.95
CA MET A 588 10.60 -1.92 43.49
C MET A 588 10.96 -2.41 42.09
N GLY A 589 11.31 -1.48 41.18
CA GLY A 589 11.78 -1.83 39.83
C GLY A 589 13.05 -2.66 39.83
N SER A 590 14.02 -2.33 40.69
CA SER A 590 15.26 -3.11 40.86
C SER A 590 14.99 -4.50 41.44
N ILE A 591 14.14 -4.61 42.46
CA ILE A 591 13.76 -5.89 43.05
C ILE A 591 13.16 -6.82 41.99
N VAL A 592 12.22 -6.30 41.18
CA VAL A 592 11.61 -7.09 40.10
C VAL A 592 12.62 -7.44 39.00
N ASP A 593 13.59 -6.57 38.70
CA ASP A 593 14.66 -6.87 37.73
C ASP A 593 15.59 -7.98 38.23
N ASP A 594 15.98 -7.94 39.51
CA ASP A 594 16.81 -8.96 40.13
C ASP A 594 16.08 -10.31 40.21
N LEU A 595 14.79 -10.29 40.56
CA LEU A 595 13.92 -11.47 40.51
C LEU A 595 13.88 -12.05 39.10
N ALA A 596 13.60 -11.22 38.09
CA ALA A 596 13.45 -11.67 36.72
C ALA A 596 14.74 -12.25 36.10
N ARG A 597 15.92 -11.84 36.59
CA ARG A 597 17.23 -12.30 36.09
C ARG A 597 17.74 -13.55 36.80
N HIS A 598 17.58 -13.62 38.12
CA HIS A 598 18.25 -14.65 38.93
C HIS A 598 17.31 -15.80 39.33
N TYR A 599 15.99 -15.62 39.23
CA TYR A 599 15.02 -16.63 39.64
C TYR A 599 14.27 -17.25 38.46
N PRO A 600 13.83 -18.52 38.59
CA PRO A 600 12.98 -19.16 37.59
C PRO A 600 11.67 -18.38 37.40
N LYS A 601 11.18 -18.31 36.17
CA LYS A 601 9.96 -17.55 35.81
C LYS A 601 8.73 -17.88 36.66
N LYS A 602 8.59 -19.14 37.10
CA LYS A 602 7.49 -19.57 37.99
C LYS A 602 7.57 -18.90 39.35
N VAL A 603 8.77 -18.76 39.91
CA VAL A 603 8.99 -18.09 41.20
C VAL A 603 8.69 -16.60 41.05
N VAL A 604 9.20 -15.97 39.99
CA VAL A 604 8.93 -14.57 39.66
C VAL A 604 7.42 -14.32 39.52
N SER A 605 6.69 -15.18 38.81
CA SER A 605 5.23 -15.06 38.64
C SER A 605 4.41 -15.34 39.89
N ASN A 606 4.99 -15.94 40.94
CA ASN A 606 4.31 -16.15 42.22
C ASN A 606 4.59 -15.01 43.19
N SER A 607 5.79 -14.41 43.11
CA SER A 607 6.18 -13.23 43.89
C SER A 607 5.56 -11.94 43.36
N LEU A 608 5.29 -11.88 42.05
CA LEU A 608 4.48 -10.85 41.37
C LEU A 608 2.99 -11.17 41.45
#